data_AF-A0A2J8L1U4-F1
#
_entry.id   AF-A0A2J8L1U4-F1
#
_cell.length_a   1.000
_cell.length_b   1.000
_cell.length_c   1.000
_cell.angle_alpha   90.00
_cell.angle_beta   90.00
_cell.angle_gamma   90.00
#
_symmetry.space_group_name_H-M   'P 1'
#
loop_
_entity.id
_entity.type
_entity.pdbx_description
1 polymer ?
#
loop_
_entity_poly.entity_id
_entity_poly.type
_entity_poly.pdbx_seq_one_letter_code
_entity_poly.pdbx_strand_id
1 'polypeptide(L)'
;MENQAHNTMGTSPCEAELQELMEQIDIMVSNKKMDWERKMRALETRLDLRDQELANAQTCLDQKGQEVGLLRQKLDSLEKCNLAMTQNYEGQLQSLKAQFSKLTNNFEKLRLHQMKQNKVPQKELRHLKEEIPFELSNLNQKLEEFRAKSREWDKQEILYQTHLISLDAQQKLLSEKCNQFQKQAQSYQTQLNGKKQCLEDSSSEIPRLICDPDPNCEINERDEFIIEKLKSAVNEIALSRNKLQDENQKLLQELKMYQRQCQAMEAGLSEVKSELQSRDDLLRIIEMERLQLHRELLKIGECQNAQGNKTRLESSYLPSIKEPERKIKELFSVMQDQPNHEKELNKIRNQLQQVEEYHNSEQERMRNEISDLTEELHQKEITIATVTKKAALLEKQLKMELEIKEKMLAKQKVSDMKYKAVRTENTHLKGMMGDLDPGRYMVIC
;
A
#
# COMPACT_ATOMS: atom_id res chain seq x y z
N MET A 1 69.28 -75.05 37.72
CA MET A 1 69.66 -75.74 36.48
C MET A 1 68.34 -76.01 35.76
N GLU A 2 67.99 -75.41 34.63
CA GLU A 2 68.78 -74.94 33.48
C GLU A 2 68.22 -73.63 32.89
N ASN A 3 69.13 -72.67 32.73
CA ASN A 3 69.32 -71.73 31.63
C ASN A 3 68.11 -71.09 30.93
N GLN A 4 67.83 -69.86 31.36
CA GLN A 4 67.49 -68.74 30.48
C GLN A 4 68.55 -68.63 29.36
N ALA A 5 68.16 -68.94 28.13
CA ALA A 5 68.85 -68.49 26.94
C ALA A 5 67.95 -67.45 26.26
N HIS A 6 68.26 -66.17 26.49
CA HIS A 6 67.80 -65.09 25.64
C HIS A 6 68.30 -65.34 24.22
N ASN A 7 67.45 -65.93 23.37
CA ASN A 7 67.60 -65.84 21.93
C ASN A 7 67.06 -64.49 21.47
N THR A 8 67.76 -63.41 21.82
CA THR A 8 67.76 -62.17 21.03
C THR A 8 68.61 -62.47 19.79
N MET A 9 68.02 -63.21 18.87
CA MET A 9 68.54 -63.38 17.52
C MET A 9 68.29 -62.03 16.83
N GLY A 10 69.30 -61.15 16.89
CA GLY A 10 69.24 -59.84 16.26
C GLY A 10 68.87 -60.01 14.79
N THR A 11 67.70 -59.48 14.41
CA THR A 11 67.33 -59.28 13.01
C THR A 11 68.52 -58.64 12.30
N SER A 12 68.89 -59.17 11.13
CA SER A 12 69.99 -58.57 10.37
C SER A 12 69.66 -57.09 10.12
N PRO A 13 70.65 -56.18 10.05
CA PRO A 13 70.39 -54.75 9.84
C PRO A 13 69.45 -54.47 8.64
N CYS A 14 69.57 -55.28 7.59
CA CYS A 14 68.72 -55.24 6.40
C CYS A 14 67.26 -55.63 6.67
N GLU A 15 67.01 -56.56 7.59
CA GLU A 15 65.66 -57.01 7.96
C GLU A 15 64.93 -55.98 8.82
N ALA A 16 65.66 -55.27 9.68
CA ALA A 16 65.13 -54.15 10.46
C ALA A 16 64.75 -52.95 9.57
N GLU A 17 65.61 -52.58 8.60
CA GLU A 17 65.33 -51.52 7.63
C GLU A 17 64.10 -51.84 6.76
N LEU A 18 63.94 -53.10 6.33
CA LEU A 18 62.77 -53.53 5.57
C LEU A 18 61.48 -53.41 6.40
N GLN A 19 61.55 -53.81 7.68
CA GLN A 19 60.40 -53.75 8.58
C GLN A 19 59.99 -52.30 8.88
N GLU A 20 60.96 -51.40 9.03
CA GLU A 20 60.70 -49.96 9.18
C GLU A 20 60.05 -49.35 7.92
N LEU A 21 60.53 -49.72 6.72
CA LEU A 21 59.92 -49.27 5.46
C LEU A 21 58.47 -49.77 5.31
N MET A 22 58.19 -51.02 5.68
CA MET A 22 56.83 -51.56 5.68
C MET A 22 55.92 -50.78 6.65
N GLU A 23 56.40 -50.48 7.85
CA GLU A 23 55.67 -49.69 8.83
C GLU A 23 55.40 -48.25 8.33
N GLN A 24 56.39 -47.63 7.68
CA GLN A 24 56.21 -46.31 7.03
C GLN A 24 55.17 -46.36 5.91
N ILE A 25 55.15 -47.42 5.09
CA ILE A 25 54.13 -47.62 4.05
C ILE A 25 52.75 -47.80 4.68
N ASP A 26 52.61 -48.61 5.72
CA ASP A 26 51.33 -48.84 6.40
C ASP A 26 50.78 -47.55 7.03
N ILE A 27 51.64 -46.76 7.68
CA ILE A 27 51.28 -45.43 8.20
C ILE A 27 50.85 -44.50 7.06
N MET A 28 51.58 -44.50 5.94
CA MET A 28 51.25 -43.67 4.77
C MET A 28 49.89 -44.05 4.17
N VAL A 29 49.65 -45.35 3.96
CA VAL A 29 48.40 -45.88 3.40
C VAL A 29 47.24 -45.60 4.35
N SER A 30 47.42 -45.80 5.66
CA SER A 30 46.43 -45.47 6.68
C SER A 30 46.08 -43.98 6.70
N ASN A 31 47.09 -43.10 6.65
CA ASN A 31 46.90 -41.65 6.57
C ASN A 31 46.14 -41.24 5.31
N LYS A 32 46.50 -41.79 4.15
CA LYS A 32 45.77 -41.53 2.91
C LYS A 32 44.33 -42.01 2.99
N LYS A 33 44.08 -43.21 3.52
CA LYS A 33 42.73 -43.73 3.74
C LYS A 33 41.90 -42.78 4.61
N MET A 34 42.45 -42.33 5.74
CA MET A 34 41.78 -41.34 6.59
C MET A 34 41.49 -40.02 5.87
N ASP A 35 42.41 -39.53 5.04
CA ASP A 35 42.18 -38.32 4.23
C ASP A 35 41.02 -38.50 3.25
N TRP A 36 40.96 -39.64 2.56
CA TRP A 36 39.86 -39.98 1.65
C TRP A 36 38.52 -40.08 2.40
N GLU A 37 38.49 -40.73 3.56
CA GLU A 37 37.28 -40.80 4.38
C GLU A 37 36.83 -39.43 4.88
N ARG A 38 37.75 -38.55 5.30
CA ARG A 38 37.40 -37.16 5.69
C ARG A 38 36.84 -36.39 4.50
N LYS A 39 37.42 -36.54 3.31
CA LYS A 39 36.92 -35.91 2.08
C LYS A 39 35.53 -36.43 1.70
N MET A 40 35.31 -37.75 1.79
CA MET A 40 34.01 -38.36 1.53
C MET A 40 32.93 -37.81 2.47
N ARG A 41 33.19 -37.81 3.79
CA ARG A 41 32.26 -37.25 4.78
C ARG A 41 31.97 -35.76 4.56
N ALA A 42 32.97 -34.98 4.15
CA ALA A 42 32.78 -33.57 3.82
C ALA A 42 31.92 -33.37 2.57
N LEU A 43 32.02 -34.25 1.58
CA LEU A 43 31.16 -34.22 0.39
C LEU A 43 29.74 -34.66 0.71
N GLU A 44 29.55 -35.72 1.49
CA GLU A 44 28.23 -36.19 1.96
C GLU A 44 27.51 -35.08 2.71
N THR A 45 28.16 -34.46 3.70
CA THR A 45 27.57 -33.33 4.47
C THR A 45 27.17 -32.17 3.54
N ARG A 46 27.97 -31.88 2.51
CA ARG A 46 27.66 -30.83 1.54
C ARG A 46 26.47 -31.20 0.65
N LEU A 47 26.31 -32.47 0.30
CA LEU A 47 25.16 -32.95 -0.47
C LEU A 47 23.88 -32.85 0.36
N ASP A 48 23.91 -33.32 1.61
CA ASP A 48 22.77 -33.23 2.54
C ASP A 48 22.30 -31.79 2.74
N LEU A 49 23.24 -30.85 2.90
CA LEU A 49 22.91 -29.43 2.99
C LEU A 49 22.24 -28.91 1.71
N ARG A 50 22.68 -29.36 0.54
CA ARG A 50 22.09 -28.95 -0.75
C ARG A 50 20.69 -29.53 -0.91
N ASP A 51 20.48 -30.79 -0.54
CA ASP A 51 19.17 -31.43 -0.60
C ASP A 51 18.18 -30.75 0.36
N GLN A 52 18.63 -30.36 1.55
CA GLN A 52 17.83 -29.57 2.49
C GLN A 52 17.50 -28.17 1.93
N GLU A 53 18.48 -27.48 1.34
CA GLU A 53 18.27 -26.18 0.68
C GLU A 53 17.23 -26.29 -0.44
N LEU A 54 17.31 -27.35 -1.27
CA LEU A 54 16.36 -27.61 -2.35
C LEU A 54 14.95 -27.91 -1.81
N ALA A 55 14.82 -28.75 -0.78
CA ALA A 55 13.53 -29.05 -0.16
C ALA A 55 12.87 -27.79 0.43
N ASN A 56 13.65 -26.93 1.08
CA ASN A 56 13.19 -25.65 1.62
C ASN A 56 12.74 -24.70 0.49
N ALA A 57 13.52 -24.61 -0.59
CA ALA A 57 13.19 -23.79 -1.75
C ALA A 57 11.91 -24.28 -2.44
N GLN A 58 11.74 -25.60 -2.59
CA GLN A 58 10.54 -26.21 -3.16
C GLN A 58 9.30 -25.88 -2.31
N THR A 59 9.39 -26.04 -0.99
CA THR A 59 8.29 -25.73 -0.06
C THR A 59 7.88 -24.25 -0.16
N CYS A 60 8.87 -23.35 -0.25
CA CYS A 60 8.62 -21.91 -0.43
C CYS A 60 7.92 -21.63 -1.78
N LEU A 61 8.36 -22.28 -2.85
CA LEU A 61 7.77 -22.15 -4.17
C LEU A 61 6.31 -22.64 -4.17
N ASP A 62 6.02 -23.77 -3.53
CA ASP A 62 4.66 -24.32 -3.43
C ASP A 62 3.73 -23.37 -2.67
N GLN A 63 4.20 -22.78 -1.57
CA GLN A 63 3.46 -21.75 -0.82
C GLN A 63 3.16 -20.52 -1.69
N LYS A 64 4.15 -20.04 -2.44
CA LYS A 64 3.95 -18.93 -3.39
C LYS A 64 3.00 -19.30 -4.52
N GLY A 65 3.02 -20.54 -4.99
CA GLY A 65 2.04 -21.06 -5.94
C GLY A 65 0.60 -20.97 -5.40
N GLN A 66 0.39 -21.33 -4.13
CA GLN A 66 -0.93 -21.23 -3.48
C GLN A 66 -1.39 -19.77 -3.32
N GLU A 67 -0.50 -18.87 -2.87
CA GLU A 67 -0.79 -17.44 -2.76
C GLU A 67 -1.21 -16.84 -4.11
N VAL A 68 -0.45 -17.14 -5.17
CA VAL A 68 -0.76 -16.70 -6.53
C VAL A 68 -2.11 -17.27 -7.00
N GLY A 69 -2.41 -18.54 -6.69
CA GLY A 69 -3.70 -19.15 -6.99
C GLY A 69 -4.87 -18.41 -6.35
N LEU A 70 -4.76 -18.07 -5.06
CA LEU A 70 -5.76 -17.29 -4.33
C LEU A 70 -5.93 -15.88 -4.89
N LEU A 71 -4.83 -15.20 -5.21
CA LEU A 71 -4.87 -13.88 -5.82
C LEU A 71 -5.55 -13.90 -7.18
N ARG A 72 -5.29 -14.94 -7.99
CA ARG A 72 -5.92 -15.12 -9.30
C ARG A 72 -7.43 -15.33 -9.18
N GLN A 73 -7.88 -16.10 -8.19
CA GLN A 73 -9.31 -16.28 -7.91
C GLN A 73 -9.97 -14.98 -7.46
N LYS A 74 -9.31 -14.20 -6.60
CA LYS A 74 -9.81 -12.88 -6.18
C LYS A 74 -9.92 -11.92 -7.37
N LEU A 75 -8.92 -11.89 -8.24
CA LEU A 75 -8.93 -11.05 -9.44
C LEU A 75 -10.10 -11.42 -10.36
N ASP A 76 -10.30 -12.71 -10.65
CA ASP A 76 -11.43 -13.18 -11.47
C ASP A 76 -12.79 -12.81 -10.85
N SER A 77 -12.93 -12.93 -9.53
CA SER A 77 -14.17 -12.52 -8.84
C SER A 77 -14.43 -11.01 -8.95
N LEU A 78 -13.38 -10.19 -8.88
CA LEU A 78 -13.47 -8.74 -8.97
C LEU A 78 -13.78 -8.30 -10.40
N GLU A 79 -13.16 -8.92 -11.40
CA GLU A 79 -13.46 -8.70 -12.82
C GLU A 79 -14.93 -9.02 -13.14
N LYS A 80 -15.43 -10.17 -12.65
CA LYS A 80 -16.86 -10.54 -12.81
C LYS A 80 -17.80 -9.55 -12.14
N CYS A 81 -17.49 -9.11 -10.92
CA CYS A 81 -18.29 -8.11 -10.21
C CYS A 81 -18.30 -6.77 -10.95
N ASN A 82 -17.14 -6.31 -11.42
CA ASN A 82 -17.00 -5.06 -12.15
C ASN A 82 -17.74 -5.11 -13.49
N LEU A 83 -17.68 -6.23 -14.20
CA LEU A 83 -18.43 -6.44 -15.45
C LEU A 83 -19.95 -6.38 -15.21
N ALA A 84 -20.45 -7.04 -14.16
CA ALA A 84 -21.86 -6.98 -13.80
C ALA A 84 -22.30 -5.56 -13.40
N MET A 85 -21.46 -4.83 -12.67
CA MET A 85 -21.73 -3.45 -12.27
C MET A 85 -21.76 -2.52 -13.50
N THR A 86 -20.81 -2.68 -14.42
CA THR A 86 -20.76 -1.93 -15.68
C THR A 86 -22.02 -2.17 -16.51
N GLN A 87 -22.45 -3.43 -16.65
CA GLN A 87 -23.69 -3.77 -17.35
C GLN A 87 -24.94 -3.14 -16.69
N ASN A 88 -24.99 -3.09 -15.36
CA ASN A 88 -26.08 -2.44 -14.64
C ASN A 88 -26.13 -0.94 -14.93
N TYR A 89 -24.99 -0.24 -14.82
CA TYR A 89 -24.93 1.20 -15.12
C TYR A 89 -25.22 1.50 -16.59
N GLU A 90 -24.77 0.65 -17.51
CA GLU A 90 -25.10 0.78 -18.92
C GLU A 90 -26.61 0.63 -19.15
N GLY A 91 -27.26 -0.33 -18.49
CA GLY A 91 -28.72 -0.50 -18.51
C GLY A 91 -29.48 0.71 -17.97
N GLN A 92 -29.03 1.27 -16.83
CA GLN A 92 -29.61 2.49 -16.27
C GLN A 92 -29.45 3.69 -17.22
N LEU A 93 -28.27 3.84 -17.81
CA LEU A 93 -27.99 4.90 -18.77
C LEU A 93 -28.87 4.78 -20.03
N GLN A 94 -29.08 3.57 -20.54
CA GLN A 94 -29.97 3.32 -21.67
C GLN A 94 -31.44 3.65 -21.32
N SER A 95 -31.91 3.30 -20.13
CA SER A 95 -33.24 3.66 -19.63
C SER A 95 -33.41 5.18 -19.54
N LEU A 96 -32.42 5.89 -18.99
CA LEU A 96 -32.43 7.34 -18.89
C LEU A 96 -32.47 7.99 -20.27
N LYS A 97 -31.65 7.52 -21.22
CA LYS A 97 -31.68 7.97 -22.62
C LYS A 97 -33.06 7.78 -23.26
N ALA A 98 -33.72 6.65 -23.01
CA ALA A 98 -35.07 6.41 -23.51
C ALA A 98 -36.10 7.39 -22.92
N GLN A 99 -35.99 7.69 -21.62
CA GLN A 99 -36.84 8.69 -20.96
C GLN A 99 -36.61 10.09 -21.52
N PHE A 100 -35.36 10.48 -21.74
CA PHE A 100 -35.02 11.75 -22.39
C PHE A 100 -35.61 11.85 -23.78
N SER A 101 -35.46 10.82 -24.62
CA SER A 101 -36.07 10.78 -25.95
C SER A 101 -37.59 10.93 -25.90
N LYS A 102 -38.25 10.28 -24.93
CA LYS A 102 -39.71 10.42 -24.72
C LYS A 102 -40.09 11.84 -24.31
N LEU A 103 -39.32 12.46 -23.41
CA LEU A 103 -39.54 13.83 -22.96
C LEU A 103 -39.34 14.84 -24.10
N THR A 104 -38.27 14.68 -24.89
CA THR A 104 -38.01 15.50 -26.08
C THR A 104 -39.15 15.42 -27.09
N ASN A 105 -39.62 14.19 -27.39
CA ASN A 105 -40.76 14.00 -28.29
C ASN A 105 -42.05 14.66 -27.76
N ASN A 106 -42.29 14.57 -26.44
CA ASN A 106 -43.44 15.24 -25.81
C ASN A 106 -43.32 16.77 -25.89
N PHE A 107 -42.13 17.30 -25.67
CA PHE A 107 -41.86 18.73 -25.77
C PHE A 107 -42.05 19.25 -27.21
N GLU A 108 -41.56 18.53 -28.21
CA GLU A 108 -41.78 18.87 -29.61
C GLU A 108 -43.26 18.84 -30.00
N LYS A 109 -44.01 17.84 -29.54
CA LYS A 109 -45.47 17.77 -29.73
C LYS A 109 -46.18 18.97 -29.10
N LEU A 110 -45.81 19.35 -27.88
CA LEU A 110 -46.37 20.51 -27.19
C LEU A 110 -46.04 21.81 -27.95
N ARG A 111 -44.79 21.98 -28.37
CA ARG A 111 -44.35 23.12 -29.17
C ARG A 111 -45.11 23.24 -30.49
N LEU A 112 -45.31 22.12 -31.20
CA LEU A 112 -46.09 22.08 -32.44
C LEU A 112 -47.57 22.41 -32.19
N HIS A 113 -48.15 21.95 -31.07
CA HIS A 113 -49.52 22.28 -30.70
C HIS A 113 -49.67 23.78 -30.43
N GLN A 114 -48.77 24.38 -29.67
CA GLN A 114 -48.75 25.82 -29.36
C GLN A 114 -48.60 26.68 -30.63
N MET A 115 -47.72 26.27 -31.56
CA MET A 115 -47.57 26.91 -32.87
C MET A 115 -48.83 26.82 -33.75
N LYS A 116 -49.59 25.72 -33.66
CA LYS A 116 -50.88 25.56 -34.36
C LYS A 116 -51.98 26.40 -33.72
N GLN A 117 -51.99 26.50 -32.38
CA GLN A 117 -52.95 27.31 -31.62
C GLN A 117 -52.78 28.81 -31.91
N ASN A 118 -51.55 29.30 -32.04
CA ASN A 118 -51.23 30.69 -32.38
C ASN A 118 -51.56 31.10 -33.84
N LYS A 119 -51.92 30.16 -34.72
CA LYS A 119 -52.33 30.44 -36.11
C LYS A 119 -53.84 30.64 -36.27
N VAL A 120 -54.64 30.41 -35.22
CA VAL A 120 -56.06 30.77 -35.21
C VAL A 120 -56.14 32.29 -34.92
N PRO A 121 -56.77 33.12 -35.77
CA PRO A 121 -56.86 34.55 -35.51
C PRO A 121 -57.84 34.81 -34.35
N GLN A 122 -57.30 34.91 -33.13
CA GLN A 122 -58.06 35.35 -31.97
C GLN A 122 -58.14 36.89 -32.02
N LYS A 123 -59.20 37.39 -32.65
CA LYS A 123 -59.75 38.69 -32.29
C LYS A 123 -60.17 38.60 -30.81
N GLU A 124 -59.86 39.65 -30.07
CA GLU A 124 -60.16 39.84 -28.64
C GLU A 124 -59.19 39.12 -27.68
N LEU A 125 -58.13 39.82 -27.26
CA LEU A 125 -57.98 40.33 -25.89
C LEU A 125 -56.67 41.14 -25.78
N ARG A 126 -56.76 42.47 -25.89
CA ARG A 126 -55.63 43.41 -25.77
C ARG A 126 -55.22 43.74 -24.32
N HIS A 127 -55.51 42.89 -23.34
CA HIS A 127 -55.31 43.24 -21.91
C HIS A 127 -54.42 42.31 -21.09
N LEU A 128 -53.66 41.39 -21.70
CA LEU A 128 -52.67 40.56 -20.99
C LEU A 128 -51.25 40.74 -21.55
N LYS A 129 -50.87 41.99 -21.85
CA LYS A 129 -49.57 42.30 -22.47
C LYS A 129 -48.55 42.91 -21.50
N GLU A 130 -48.88 43.06 -20.22
CA GLU A 130 -48.02 43.71 -19.22
C GLU A 130 -47.32 42.76 -18.23
N GLU A 131 -47.83 41.53 -18.00
CA GLU A 131 -47.14 40.56 -17.11
C GLU A 131 -46.08 39.71 -17.84
N ILE A 132 -46.33 39.36 -19.11
CA ILE A 132 -45.41 38.56 -19.94
C ILE A 132 -44.04 39.26 -20.19
N PRO A 133 -43.94 40.60 -20.35
CA PRO A 133 -42.66 41.31 -20.43
C PRO A 133 -41.80 41.19 -19.18
N PHE A 134 -42.40 41.10 -17.99
CA PHE A 134 -41.68 41.09 -16.72
C PHE A 134 -41.09 39.71 -16.39
N GLU A 135 -41.82 38.64 -16.66
CA GLU A 135 -41.31 37.26 -16.50
C GLU A 135 -40.21 36.93 -17.53
N LEU A 136 -40.37 37.38 -18.77
CA LEU A 136 -39.34 37.22 -19.80
C LEU A 136 -38.07 38.03 -19.45
N SER A 137 -38.24 39.23 -18.89
CA SER A 137 -37.13 40.06 -18.39
C SER A 137 -36.39 39.39 -17.23
N ASN A 138 -37.10 38.81 -16.27
CA ASN A 138 -36.50 38.15 -15.11
C ASN A 138 -35.76 36.85 -15.50
N LEU A 139 -36.33 36.06 -16.42
CA LEU A 139 -35.68 34.86 -16.93
C LEU A 139 -34.41 35.21 -17.74
N ASN A 140 -34.47 36.29 -18.53
CA ASN A 140 -33.33 36.76 -19.32
C ASN A 140 -32.20 37.30 -18.42
N GLN A 141 -32.54 37.99 -17.32
CA GLN A 141 -31.59 38.40 -16.30
C GLN A 141 -30.89 37.21 -15.65
N LYS A 142 -31.66 36.18 -15.25
CA LYS A 142 -31.10 34.96 -14.65
C LYS A 142 -30.20 34.19 -15.63
N LEU A 143 -30.51 34.24 -16.91
CA LEU A 143 -29.71 33.64 -17.97
C LEU A 143 -28.39 34.40 -18.19
N GLU A 144 -28.41 35.72 -18.11
CA GLU A 144 -27.17 36.53 -18.12
C GLU A 144 -26.31 36.31 -16.86
N GLU A 145 -26.92 36.09 -15.69
CA GLU A 145 -26.18 35.72 -14.47
C GLU A 145 -25.46 34.36 -14.62
N PHE A 146 -26.12 33.36 -15.23
CA PHE A 146 -25.47 32.08 -15.53
C PHE A 146 -24.36 32.23 -16.58
N ARG A 147 -24.55 33.08 -17.60
CA ARG A 147 -23.48 33.41 -18.56
C ARG A 147 -22.30 34.08 -17.89
N ALA A 148 -22.54 35.01 -16.96
CA ALA A 148 -21.48 35.67 -16.20
C ALA A 148 -20.72 34.68 -15.31
N LYS A 149 -21.43 33.79 -14.62
CA LYS A 149 -20.83 32.72 -13.82
C LYS A 149 -20.01 31.75 -14.67
N SER A 150 -20.51 31.36 -15.85
CA SER A 150 -19.76 30.51 -16.78
C SER A 150 -18.43 31.16 -17.17
N ARG A 151 -18.45 32.44 -17.53
CA ARG A 151 -17.22 33.18 -17.88
C ARG A 151 -16.25 33.29 -16.71
N GLU A 152 -16.73 33.33 -15.48
CA GLU A 152 -15.87 33.35 -14.30
C GLU A 152 -15.23 31.99 -14.04
N TRP A 153 -15.96 30.89 -14.25
CA TRP A 153 -15.40 29.54 -14.22
C TRP A 153 -14.35 29.33 -15.31
N ASP A 154 -14.59 29.84 -16.53
CA ASP A 154 -13.61 29.79 -17.62
C ASP A 154 -12.31 30.54 -17.25
N LYS A 155 -12.40 31.68 -16.55
CA LYS A 155 -11.22 32.39 -16.05
C LYS A 155 -10.48 31.58 -14.98
N GLN A 156 -11.21 30.94 -14.06
CA GLN A 156 -10.61 30.09 -13.04
C GLN A 156 -9.90 28.88 -13.66
N GLU A 157 -10.50 28.25 -14.67
CA GLU A 157 -9.88 27.17 -15.43
C GLU A 157 -8.57 27.63 -16.07
N ILE A 158 -8.55 28.78 -16.76
CA ILE A 158 -7.33 29.34 -17.36
C ILE A 158 -6.26 29.61 -16.30
N LEU A 159 -6.63 30.12 -15.12
CA LEU A 159 -5.69 30.35 -14.01
C LEU A 159 -5.08 29.05 -13.50
N TYR A 160 -5.89 28.03 -13.24
CA TYR A 160 -5.38 26.73 -12.80
C TYR A 160 -4.53 26.04 -13.86
N GLN A 161 -4.91 26.16 -15.13
CA GLN A 161 -4.14 25.62 -16.25
C GLN A 161 -2.79 26.34 -16.39
N THR A 162 -2.76 27.65 -16.21
CA THR A 162 -1.51 28.44 -16.15
C THR A 162 -0.63 28.03 -14.98
N HIS A 163 -1.21 27.83 -13.79
CA HIS A 163 -0.48 27.33 -12.63
C HIS A 163 0.12 25.95 -12.87
N LEU A 164 -0.63 25.02 -13.47
CA LEU A 164 -0.15 23.70 -13.85
C LEU A 164 1.03 23.78 -14.82
N ILE A 165 0.96 24.63 -15.84
CA ILE A 165 2.07 24.85 -16.79
C ILE A 165 3.31 25.39 -16.07
N SER A 166 3.13 26.32 -15.13
CA SER A 166 4.24 26.88 -14.35
C SER A 166 4.91 25.84 -13.44
N LEU A 167 4.12 24.95 -12.83
CA LEU A 167 4.60 23.85 -11.99
C LEU A 167 5.35 22.80 -12.83
N ASP A 168 4.83 22.43 -14.00
CA ASP A 168 5.51 21.53 -14.94
C ASP A 168 6.86 22.13 -15.41
N ALA A 169 6.91 23.43 -15.69
CA ALA A 169 8.15 24.11 -16.05
C ALA A 169 9.17 24.09 -14.89
N GLN A 170 8.74 24.30 -13.65
CA GLN A 170 9.60 24.18 -12.47
C GLN A 170 10.12 22.76 -12.27
N GLN A 171 9.26 21.74 -12.43
CA GLN A 171 9.63 20.34 -12.35
C GLN A 171 10.69 19.96 -13.39
N LYS A 172 10.52 20.43 -14.65
CA LYS A 172 11.50 20.23 -15.72
C LYS A 172 12.85 20.86 -15.40
N LEU A 173 12.86 22.11 -14.90
CA LEU A 173 14.08 22.79 -14.50
C LEU A 173 14.81 22.05 -13.36
N LEU A 174 14.07 21.58 -12.35
CA LEU A 174 14.63 20.78 -11.26
C LEU A 174 15.20 19.44 -11.76
N SER A 175 14.49 18.78 -12.68
CA SER A 175 14.97 17.54 -13.32
C SER A 175 16.27 17.78 -14.10
N GLU A 176 16.35 18.88 -14.84
CA GLU A 176 17.57 19.24 -15.57
C GLU A 176 18.75 19.54 -14.62
N LYS A 177 18.51 20.20 -13.49
CA LYS A 177 19.51 20.40 -12.43
C LYS A 177 19.98 19.08 -11.82
N CYS A 178 19.07 18.16 -11.51
CA CYS A 178 19.42 16.82 -11.03
C CYS A 178 20.29 16.07 -12.04
N ASN A 179 19.96 16.14 -13.33
CA ASN A 179 20.74 15.52 -14.40
C ASN A 179 22.15 16.15 -14.51
N GLN A 180 22.28 17.47 -14.35
CA GLN A 180 23.56 18.16 -14.32
C GLN A 180 24.43 17.68 -13.14
N PHE A 181 23.86 17.60 -11.93
CA PHE A 181 24.59 17.08 -10.78
C PHE A 181 25.00 15.61 -10.93
N GLN A 182 24.14 14.78 -11.54
CA GLN A 182 24.46 13.39 -11.83
C GLN A 182 25.63 13.27 -12.82
N LYS A 183 25.62 14.04 -13.91
CA LYS A 183 26.75 14.09 -14.86
C LYS A 183 28.04 14.60 -14.21
N GLN A 184 27.94 15.59 -13.33
CA GLN A 184 29.08 16.11 -12.58
C GLN A 184 29.67 15.05 -11.64
N ALA A 185 28.82 14.32 -10.91
CA ALA A 185 29.25 13.21 -10.04
C ALA A 185 29.97 12.10 -10.84
N GLN A 186 29.43 11.73 -12.01
CA GLN A 186 30.05 10.76 -12.91
C GLN A 186 31.41 11.25 -13.44
N SER A 187 31.55 12.54 -13.78
CA SER A 187 32.83 13.12 -14.20
C SER A 187 33.90 13.04 -13.10
N TYR A 188 33.55 13.35 -11.84
CA TYR A 188 34.47 13.19 -10.71
C TYR A 188 34.87 11.72 -10.48
N GLN A 189 33.94 10.79 -10.66
CA GLN A 189 34.22 9.36 -10.56
C GLN A 189 35.21 8.90 -11.65
N THR A 190 35.07 9.41 -12.88
CA THR A 190 36.01 9.13 -13.98
C THR A 190 37.40 9.74 -13.72
N GLN A 191 37.49 10.95 -13.16
CA GLN A 191 38.78 11.56 -12.79
C GLN A 191 39.50 10.80 -11.67
N LEU A 192 38.76 10.27 -10.69
CA LEU A 192 39.32 9.42 -9.62
C LEU A 192 39.85 8.09 -10.19
N ASN A 193 39.20 7.53 -11.19
CA ASN A 193 39.67 6.32 -11.87
C ASN A 193 40.88 6.60 -12.78
N GLY A 194 40.94 7.76 -13.45
CA GLY A 194 42.09 8.17 -14.28
C GLY A 194 43.37 8.41 -13.48
N LYS A 195 43.27 8.94 -12.26
CA LYS A 195 44.44 9.08 -11.34
C LYS A 195 45.00 7.74 -10.84
N LYS A 196 44.24 6.64 -10.96
CA LYS A 196 44.71 5.29 -10.62
C LYS A 196 45.63 4.68 -11.68
N GLN A 197 45.69 5.25 -12.88
CA GLN A 197 46.56 4.81 -13.99
C GLN A 197 47.85 5.64 -14.16
N CYS A 198 48.01 6.73 -13.41
CA CYS A 198 49.19 7.63 -13.50
C CYS A 198 50.20 7.45 -12.35
N LEU A 199 50.03 6.41 -11.54
CA LEU A 199 50.85 6.14 -10.34
C LEU A 199 51.74 4.90 -10.49
N GLU A 200 52.02 4.47 -11.73
CA GLU A 200 53.02 3.43 -12.02
C GLU A 200 54.39 3.98 -12.48
N ASP A 201 54.50 5.23 -12.90
CA ASP A 201 55.76 5.78 -13.43
C ASP A 201 56.34 6.85 -12.50
N SER A 202 56.96 6.44 -11.39
CA SER A 202 57.94 7.25 -10.68
C SER A 202 58.80 6.34 -9.79
N SER A 203 59.82 5.76 -10.43
CA SER A 203 60.95 5.14 -9.77
C SER A 203 61.69 6.15 -8.89
N SER A 204 62.01 5.76 -7.66
CA SER A 204 63.09 6.38 -6.89
C SER A 204 63.81 5.33 -6.05
N GLU A 205 65.11 5.22 -6.33
CA GLU A 205 66.14 4.40 -5.68
C GLU A 205 66.44 4.86 -4.25
N ILE A 206 67.28 4.07 -3.53
CA ILE A 206 68.26 4.40 -2.44
C ILE A 206 68.16 3.40 -1.24
N PRO A 207 69.25 3.02 -0.52
CA PRO A 207 69.99 1.78 -0.79
C PRO A 207 70.15 0.89 0.47
N ARG A 208 70.78 -0.27 0.30
CA ARG A 208 71.08 -1.27 1.33
C ARG A 208 72.05 -0.75 2.40
N LEU A 209 71.81 -1.12 3.66
CA LEU A 209 72.84 -1.24 4.68
C LEU A 209 72.56 -2.45 5.58
N ILE A 210 73.62 -3.23 5.77
CA ILE A 210 73.73 -4.53 6.43
C ILE A 210 73.84 -4.34 7.95
N CYS A 211 73.19 -5.21 8.73
CA CYS A 211 73.73 -5.76 9.98
C CYS A 211 72.93 -7.01 10.38
N ASP A 212 73.64 -8.12 10.58
CA ASP A 212 73.13 -9.39 11.13
C ASP A 212 72.69 -9.24 12.60
N PRO A 213 71.69 -10.01 13.05
CA PRO A 213 71.73 -10.52 14.42
C PRO A 213 71.33 -12.00 14.58
N ASP A 214 71.73 -12.53 15.73
CA ASP A 214 71.67 -13.92 16.20
C ASP A 214 70.31 -14.65 16.07
N PRO A 215 70.28 -15.96 15.76
CA PRO A 215 69.05 -16.67 15.41
C PRO A 215 68.13 -17.01 16.59
N ASN A 216 68.59 -16.85 17.84
CA ASN A 216 67.90 -17.42 19.02
C ASN A 216 67.05 -16.39 19.80
N CYS A 217 67.19 -15.08 19.55
CA CYS A 217 66.36 -14.03 20.15
C CYS A 217 65.14 -13.69 19.26
N GLU A 218 65.30 -13.75 17.94
CA GLU A 218 64.24 -13.40 16.97
C GLU A 218 63.06 -14.39 16.96
N ILE A 219 63.26 -15.65 17.37
CA ILE A 219 62.19 -16.66 17.37
C ILE A 219 61.17 -16.33 18.47
N ASN A 220 61.63 -15.98 19.67
CA ASN A 220 60.76 -15.61 20.79
C ASN A 220 60.00 -14.31 20.53
N GLU A 221 60.64 -13.30 19.93
CA GLU A 221 59.97 -12.03 19.58
C GLU A 221 58.94 -12.19 18.45
N ARG A 222 59.22 -13.06 17.46
CA ARG A 222 58.26 -13.40 16.40
C ARG A 222 57.05 -14.15 16.94
N ASP A 223 57.27 -15.11 17.85
CA ASP A 223 56.18 -15.85 18.50
C ASP A 223 55.35 -14.94 19.39
N GLU A 224 55.98 -14.02 20.13
CA GLU A 224 55.28 -13.01 20.94
C GLU A 224 54.43 -12.06 20.07
N PHE A 225 54.94 -11.62 18.92
CA PHE A 225 54.19 -10.83 17.95
C PHE A 225 53.02 -11.60 17.31
N ILE A 226 53.21 -12.89 17.01
CA ILE A 226 52.13 -13.75 16.49
C ILE A 226 51.05 -13.95 17.54
N ILE A 227 51.42 -14.18 18.80
CA ILE A 227 50.50 -14.31 19.92
C ILE A 227 49.70 -13.02 20.10
N GLU A 228 50.35 -11.85 20.02
CA GLU A 228 49.66 -10.56 20.16
C GLU A 228 48.70 -10.30 19.00
N LYS A 229 49.07 -10.66 17.77
CA LYS A 229 48.14 -10.64 16.61
C LYS A 229 46.96 -11.57 16.79
N LEU A 230 47.17 -12.78 17.30
CA LEU A 230 46.10 -13.73 17.57
C LEU A 230 45.16 -13.21 18.68
N LYS A 231 45.69 -12.63 19.75
CA LYS A 231 44.89 -11.99 20.81
C LYS A 231 44.05 -10.84 20.25
N SER A 232 44.62 -9.96 19.42
CA SER A 232 43.88 -8.88 18.76
C SER A 232 42.78 -9.42 17.85
N ALA A 233 43.06 -10.45 17.05
CA ALA A 233 42.06 -11.08 16.19
C ALA A 233 40.93 -11.74 16.99
N VAL A 234 41.24 -12.42 18.09
CA VAL A 234 40.25 -13.01 19.00
C VAL A 234 39.38 -11.92 19.63
N ASN A 235 39.97 -10.80 20.06
CA ASN A 235 39.23 -9.66 20.61
C ASN A 235 38.30 -9.01 19.57
N GLU A 236 38.76 -8.84 18.33
CA GLU A 236 37.92 -8.34 17.23
C GLU A 236 36.76 -9.28 16.92
N ILE A 237 37.00 -10.60 16.90
CA ILE A 237 35.95 -11.61 16.71
C ILE A 237 34.93 -11.55 17.87
N ALA A 238 35.39 -11.40 19.11
CA ALA A 238 34.51 -11.29 20.27
C ALA A 238 33.63 -10.02 20.20
N LEU A 239 34.21 -8.88 19.84
CA LEU A 239 33.46 -7.63 19.64
C LEU A 239 32.45 -7.74 18.49
N SER A 240 32.83 -8.36 17.38
CA SER A 240 31.94 -8.62 16.23
C SER A 240 30.77 -9.52 16.62
N ARG A 241 31.04 -10.61 17.36
CA ARG A 241 30.02 -11.52 17.88
C ARG A 241 29.03 -10.81 18.80
N ASN A 242 29.50 -9.94 19.69
CA ASN A 242 28.61 -9.19 20.59
C ASN A 242 27.72 -8.22 19.80
N LYS A 243 28.27 -7.50 18.81
CA LYS A 243 27.47 -6.62 17.93
C LYS A 243 26.39 -7.38 17.17
N LEU A 244 26.74 -8.53 16.59
CA LEU A 244 25.78 -9.39 15.90
C LEU A 244 24.69 -9.91 16.85
N GLN A 245 25.05 -10.23 18.10
CA GLN A 245 24.08 -10.64 19.11
C GLN A 245 23.10 -9.52 19.46
N ASP A 246 23.59 -8.28 19.63
CA ASP A 246 22.75 -7.11 19.89
C ASP A 246 21.82 -6.79 18.72
N GLU A 247 22.33 -6.86 17.49
CA GLU A 247 21.52 -6.69 16.27
C GLU A 247 20.45 -7.78 16.16
N ASN A 248 20.78 -9.03 16.48
CA ASN A 248 19.83 -10.14 16.46
C ASN A 248 18.73 -9.95 17.52
N GLN A 249 19.07 -9.45 18.72
CA GLN A 249 18.07 -9.09 19.73
C GLN A 249 17.13 -7.97 19.28
N LYS A 250 17.66 -6.94 18.61
CA LYS A 250 16.84 -5.85 18.04
C LYS A 250 15.89 -6.35 16.97
N LEU A 251 16.39 -7.17 16.03
CA LEU A 251 15.55 -7.78 14.99
C LEU A 251 14.46 -8.67 15.58
N LEU A 252 14.76 -9.42 16.65
CA LEU A 252 13.77 -10.22 17.35
C LEU A 252 12.66 -9.35 17.98
N GLN A 253 13.02 -8.20 18.55
CA GLN A 253 12.05 -7.24 19.11
C GLN A 253 11.19 -6.60 18.01
N GLU A 254 11.79 -6.18 16.91
CA GLU A 254 11.08 -5.64 15.74
C GLU A 254 10.11 -6.66 15.17
N LEU A 255 10.54 -7.91 14.98
CA LEU A 255 9.70 -9.00 14.51
C LEU A 255 8.49 -9.22 15.44
N LYS A 256 8.71 -9.17 16.76
CA LYS A 256 7.63 -9.27 17.75
C LYS A 256 6.70 -8.05 17.72
N MET A 257 7.18 -6.87 17.37
CA MET A 257 6.33 -5.68 17.18
C MET A 257 5.46 -5.83 15.93
N TYR A 258 6.06 -6.20 14.79
CA TYR A 258 5.32 -6.43 13.54
C TYR A 258 4.28 -7.53 13.69
N GLN A 259 4.60 -8.62 14.39
CA GLN A 259 3.64 -9.69 14.67
C GLN A 259 2.41 -9.19 15.43
N ARG A 260 2.59 -8.34 16.46
CA ARG A 260 1.47 -7.72 17.18
C ARG A 260 0.67 -6.75 16.31
N GLN A 261 1.35 -6.02 15.44
CA GLN A 261 0.69 -5.10 14.51
C GLN A 261 -0.18 -5.86 13.51
N CYS A 262 0.30 -7.00 12.99
CA CYS A 262 -0.51 -7.88 12.13
C CYS A 262 -1.75 -8.39 12.87
N GLN A 263 -1.59 -8.88 14.11
CA GLN A 263 -2.72 -9.34 14.93
C GLN A 263 -3.76 -8.24 15.19
N ALA A 264 -3.31 -7.02 15.47
CA ALA A 264 -4.20 -5.87 15.67
C ALA A 264 -4.96 -5.52 14.37
N MET A 265 -4.29 -5.58 13.22
CA MET A 265 -4.93 -5.35 11.92
C MET A 265 -5.96 -6.44 11.58
N GLU A 266 -5.63 -7.71 11.84
CA GLU A 266 -6.54 -8.84 11.65
C GLU A 266 -7.79 -8.73 12.54
N ALA A 267 -7.62 -8.28 13.79
CA ALA A 267 -8.73 -8.01 14.69
C ALA A 267 -9.62 -6.87 14.17
N GLY A 268 -9.04 -5.74 13.77
CA GLY A 268 -9.80 -4.62 13.20
C GLY A 268 -10.52 -4.98 11.90
N LEU A 269 -9.90 -5.82 11.05
CA LEU A 269 -10.54 -6.30 9.82
C LEU A 269 -11.73 -7.23 10.14
N SER A 270 -11.60 -8.05 11.18
CA SER A 270 -12.69 -8.91 11.66
C SER A 270 -13.86 -8.10 12.22
N GLU A 271 -13.58 -7.01 12.94
CA GLU A 271 -14.58 -6.08 13.47
C GLU A 271 -15.35 -5.39 12.33
N VAL A 272 -14.64 -4.78 11.38
CA VAL A 272 -15.28 -4.11 10.21
C VAL A 272 -16.12 -5.11 9.40
N LYS A 273 -15.67 -6.35 9.27
CA LYS A 273 -16.45 -7.40 8.60
C LYS A 273 -17.75 -7.71 9.34
N SER A 274 -17.71 -7.76 10.68
CA SER A 274 -18.91 -7.98 11.49
C SER A 274 -19.89 -6.80 11.42
N GLU A 275 -19.36 -5.56 11.41
CA GLU A 275 -20.18 -4.36 11.25
C GLU A 275 -20.85 -4.32 9.88
N LEU A 276 -20.11 -4.63 8.80
CA LEU A 276 -20.65 -4.70 7.46
C LEU A 276 -21.79 -5.72 7.37
N GLN A 277 -21.61 -6.91 7.95
CA GLN A 277 -22.65 -7.93 8.00
C GLN A 277 -23.90 -7.42 8.73
N SER A 278 -23.73 -6.72 9.86
CA SER A 278 -24.86 -6.15 10.61
C SER A 278 -25.61 -5.07 9.82
N ARG A 279 -24.90 -4.26 9.02
CA ARG A 279 -25.50 -3.25 8.14
C ARG A 279 -26.29 -3.92 7.01
N ASP A 280 -25.76 -5.00 6.43
CA ASP A 280 -26.46 -5.78 5.41
C ASP A 280 -27.74 -6.44 5.98
N ASP A 281 -27.70 -6.92 7.22
CA ASP A 281 -28.88 -7.42 7.93
C ASP A 281 -29.94 -6.33 8.13
N LEU A 282 -29.53 -5.13 8.55
CA LEU A 282 -30.44 -3.99 8.70
C LEU A 282 -31.06 -3.57 7.37
N LEU A 283 -30.27 -3.52 6.29
CA LEU A 283 -30.77 -3.22 4.95
C LEU A 283 -31.80 -4.23 4.48
N ARG A 284 -31.60 -5.53 4.76
CA ARG A 284 -32.60 -6.57 4.48
C ARG A 284 -33.91 -6.33 5.22
N ILE A 285 -33.85 -5.92 6.49
CA ILE A 285 -35.04 -5.60 7.29
C ILE A 285 -35.81 -4.42 6.68
N ILE A 286 -35.11 -3.32 6.38
CA ILE A 286 -35.72 -2.11 5.78
C ILE A 286 -36.36 -2.44 4.42
N GLU A 287 -35.69 -3.24 3.58
CA GLU A 287 -36.23 -3.67 2.29
C GLU A 287 -37.53 -4.48 2.47
N MET A 288 -37.58 -5.34 3.48
CA MET A 288 -38.76 -6.14 3.81
C MET A 288 -39.92 -5.28 4.31
N GLU A 289 -39.65 -4.28 5.16
CA GLU A 289 -40.63 -3.29 5.63
C GLU A 289 -41.18 -2.45 4.48
N ARG A 290 -40.31 -1.98 3.56
CA ARG A 290 -40.73 -1.25 2.36
C ARG A 290 -41.72 -2.05 1.53
N LEU A 291 -41.43 -3.34 1.31
CA LEU A 291 -42.32 -4.25 0.56
C LEU A 291 -43.64 -4.50 1.30
N GLN A 292 -43.64 -4.52 2.63
CA GLN A 292 -44.85 -4.64 3.44
C GLN A 292 -45.72 -3.38 3.32
N LEU A 293 -45.15 -2.19 3.51
CA LEU A 293 -45.87 -0.92 3.35
C LEU A 293 -46.45 -0.76 1.94
N HIS A 294 -45.71 -1.18 0.91
CA HIS A 294 -46.20 -1.15 -0.46
C HIS A 294 -47.44 -2.05 -0.63
N ARG A 295 -47.44 -3.24 -0.02
CA ARG A 295 -48.62 -4.14 -0.01
C ARG A 295 -49.80 -3.53 0.74
N GLU A 296 -49.57 -2.82 1.85
CA GLU A 296 -50.63 -2.16 2.61
C GLU A 296 -51.25 -0.99 1.84
N LEU A 297 -50.43 -0.18 1.16
CA LEU A 297 -50.91 0.91 0.30
C LEU A 297 -51.80 0.40 -0.85
N LEU A 298 -51.41 -0.72 -1.48
CA LEU A 298 -52.22 -1.38 -2.50
C LEU A 298 -53.61 -1.77 -1.97
N LYS A 299 -53.66 -2.40 -0.79
CA LYS A 299 -54.93 -2.77 -0.14
C LYS A 299 -55.82 -1.55 0.17
N ILE A 300 -55.23 -0.44 0.63
CA ILE A 300 -55.98 0.79 0.92
C ILE A 300 -56.57 1.39 -0.38
N GLY A 301 -55.81 1.40 -1.46
CA GLY A 301 -56.28 1.88 -2.77
C GLY A 301 -57.44 1.06 -3.33
N GLU A 302 -57.43 -0.26 -3.11
CA GLU A 302 -58.54 -1.16 -3.50
C GLU A 302 -59.83 -0.86 -2.69
N CYS A 303 -59.71 -0.62 -1.38
CA CYS A 303 -60.86 -0.26 -0.54
C CYS A 303 -61.49 1.09 -0.93
N GLN A 304 -60.66 2.10 -1.26
CA GLN A 304 -61.14 3.41 -1.69
C GLN A 304 -61.89 3.37 -3.03
N ASN A 305 -61.42 2.56 -3.98
CA ASN A 305 -62.09 2.37 -5.26
C ASN A 305 -63.45 1.67 -5.12
N ALA A 306 -63.55 0.67 -4.23
CA ALA A 306 -64.82 0.00 -3.94
C ALA A 306 -65.87 0.96 -3.34
N GLN A 307 -65.43 1.92 -2.52
CA GLN A 307 -66.30 2.94 -1.92
C GLN A 307 -66.72 4.04 -2.90
N GLY A 308 -65.80 4.52 -3.75
CA GLY A 308 -66.10 5.51 -4.80
C GLY A 308 -67.12 5.02 -5.83
N ASN A 309 -67.10 3.71 -6.16
CA ASN A 309 -68.03 3.09 -7.08
C ASN A 309 -69.47 2.99 -6.52
N LYS A 310 -69.64 2.95 -5.20
CA LYS A 310 -70.96 2.91 -4.55
C LYS A 310 -71.65 4.28 -4.55
N THR A 311 -70.90 5.35 -4.30
CA THR A 311 -71.40 6.73 -4.35
C THR A 311 -71.80 7.21 -5.76
N ARG A 312 -71.30 6.57 -6.82
CA ARG A 312 -71.62 6.95 -8.20
C ARG A 312 -72.95 6.39 -8.73
N LEU A 313 -73.53 5.38 -8.07
CA LEU A 313 -74.80 4.76 -8.48
C LEU A 313 -76.06 5.39 -7.84
N GLU A 314 -75.95 6.09 -6.70
CA GLU A 314 -77.12 6.63 -5.99
C GLU A 314 -77.55 8.03 -6.48
N SER A 315 -76.75 8.69 -7.31
CA SER A 315 -76.99 10.09 -7.75
C SER A 315 -77.99 10.25 -8.91
N SER A 316 -78.66 9.19 -9.38
CA SER A 316 -79.33 9.20 -10.69
C SER A 316 -80.86 9.06 -10.66
N TYR A 317 -81.62 9.55 -9.67
CA TYR A 317 -83.10 9.63 -9.84
C TYR A 317 -83.77 10.83 -9.12
N LEU A 318 -84.50 11.60 -9.95
CA LEU A 318 -85.69 12.46 -9.71
C LEU A 318 -85.58 14.01 -9.69
N PRO A 319 -86.60 14.71 -10.25
CA PRO A 319 -86.48 16.04 -10.85
C PRO A 319 -87.12 17.19 -10.04
N SER A 320 -86.78 18.38 -10.52
CA SER A 320 -87.25 19.73 -10.22
C SER A 320 -88.72 19.87 -9.83
N ILE A 321 -88.92 20.46 -8.65
CA ILE A 321 -89.82 21.56 -8.24
C ILE A 321 -89.40 21.82 -6.77
N LYS A 322 -89.18 23.08 -6.36
CA LYS A 322 -88.62 23.57 -5.05
C LYS A 322 -87.19 24.10 -5.07
N GLU A 323 -86.85 25.01 -5.98
CA GLU A 323 -85.55 25.73 -5.90
C GLU A 323 -85.44 26.77 -4.75
N PRO A 324 -86.49 27.49 -4.31
CA PRO A 324 -86.34 28.45 -3.22
C PRO A 324 -86.40 27.80 -1.82
N GLU A 325 -87.20 26.73 -1.64
CA GLU A 325 -87.29 26.02 -0.35
C GLU A 325 -86.08 25.11 -0.08
N ARG A 326 -85.44 24.56 -1.14
CA ARG A 326 -84.20 23.77 -0.99
C ARG A 326 -83.01 24.65 -0.62
N LYS A 327 -82.87 25.84 -1.21
CA LYS A 327 -81.79 26.78 -0.85
C LYS A 327 -81.89 27.26 0.60
N ILE A 328 -83.09 27.47 1.13
CA ILE A 328 -83.30 27.83 2.54
C ILE A 328 -83.05 26.62 3.46
N LYS A 329 -83.50 25.40 3.10
CA LYS A 329 -83.16 24.19 3.86
C LYS A 329 -81.68 23.82 3.79
N GLU A 330 -81.01 24.04 2.66
CA GLU A 330 -79.56 23.87 2.48
C GLU A 330 -78.78 24.90 3.28
N LEU A 331 -79.20 26.16 3.31
CA LEU A 331 -78.61 27.19 4.19
C LEU A 331 -78.80 26.85 5.67
N PHE A 332 -79.96 26.32 6.06
CA PHE A 332 -80.20 25.86 7.44
C PHE A 332 -79.42 24.59 7.81
N SER A 333 -79.25 23.63 6.91
CA SER A 333 -78.38 22.46 7.15
C SER A 333 -76.91 22.85 7.18
N VAL A 334 -76.46 23.75 6.30
CA VAL A 334 -75.08 24.30 6.30
C VAL A 334 -74.80 25.10 7.58
N MET A 335 -75.76 25.87 8.10
CA MET A 335 -75.62 26.55 9.40
C MET A 335 -75.64 25.58 10.59
N GLN A 336 -76.34 24.46 10.49
CA GLN A 336 -76.39 23.42 11.53
C GLN A 336 -75.12 22.54 11.53
N ASP A 337 -74.48 22.38 10.36
CA ASP A 337 -73.22 21.65 10.18
C ASP A 337 -71.96 22.54 10.39
N GLN A 338 -72.12 23.87 10.41
CA GLN A 338 -71.05 24.84 10.68
C GLN A 338 -70.22 24.55 11.95
N PRO A 339 -70.80 24.26 13.13
CA PRO A 339 -70.02 23.90 14.32
C PRO A 339 -69.31 22.54 14.19
N ASN A 340 -69.78 21.66 13.30
CA ASN A 340 -69.14 20.38 13.02
C ASN A 340 -67.93 20.56 12.08
N HIS A 341 -68.09 21.41 11.05
CA HIS A 341 -66.98 21.84 10.18
C HIS A 341 -65.91 22.61 10.94
N GLU A 342 -66.28 23.45 11.91
CA GLU A 342 -65.33 24.19 12.74
C GLU A 342 -64.57 23.26 13.70
N LYS A 343 -65.21 22.20 14.22
CA LYS A 343 -64.53 21.14 14.99
C LYS A 343 -63.58 20.33 14.12
N GLU A 344 -63.98 19.94 12.91
CA GLU A 344 -63.13 19.25 11.95
C GLU A 344 -61.92 20.11 11.55
N LEU A 345 -62.11 21.40 11.26
CA LEU A 345 -61.03 22.34 10.95
C LEU A 345 -60.06 22.53 12.13
N ASN A 346 -60.56 22.63 13.36
CA ASN A 346 -59.71 22.69 14.55
C ASN A 346 -58.96 21.37 14.78
N LYS A 347 -59.57 20.22 14.48
CA LYS A 347 -58.92 18.90 14.58
C LYS A 347 -57.79 18.76 13.55
N ILE A 348 -58.03 19.19 12.30
CA ILE A 348 -57.01 19.23 11.25
C ILE A 348 -55.89 20.20 11.63
N ARG A 349 -56.22 21.39 12.15
CA ARG A 349 -55.23 22.38 12.60
C ARG A 349 -54.35 21.83 13.73
N ASN A 350 -54.93 21.17 14.72
CA ASN A 350 -54.19 20.57 15.82
C ASN A 350 -53.30 19.40 15.35
N GLN A 351 -53.79 18.57 14.42
CA GLN A 351 -52.99 17.51 13.81
C GLN A 351 -51.81 18.07 13.01
N LEU A 352 -52.04 19.14 12.25
CA LEU A 352 -50.97 19.80 11.48
C LEU A 352 -49.89 20.33 12.42
N GLN A 353 -50.29 21.02 13.50
CA GLN A 353 -49.37 21.56 14.50
C GLN A 353 -48.57 20.46 15.21
N GLN A 354 -49.21 19.33 15.54
CA GLN A 354 -48.54 18.19 16.15
C GLN A 354 -47.50 17.54 15.21
N VAL A 355 -47.82 17.43 13.92
CA VAL A 355 -46.89 16.92 12.90
C VAL A 355 -45.74 17.90 12.67
N GLU A 356 -46.02 19.21 12.70
CA GLU A 356 -45.02 20.26 12.52
C GLU A 356 -44.05 20.31 13.72
N GLU A 357 -44.54 20.14 14.95
CA GLU A 357 -43.72 20.00 16.15
C GLU A 357 -42.84 18.74 16.11
N TYR A 358 -43.41 17.60 15.71
CA TYR A 358 -42.65 16.36 15.52
C TYR A 358 -41.56 16.53 14.44
N HIS A 359 -41.91 17.11 13.29
CA HIS A 359 -40.96 17.35 12.22
C HIS A 359 -39.84 18.31 12.63
N ASN A 360 -40.15 19.38 13.35
CA ASN A 360 -39.14 20.28 13.92
C ASN A 360 -38.21 19.55 14.91
N SER A 361 -38.74 18.65 15.74
CA SER A 361 -37.93 17.86 16.68
C SER A 361 -36.98 16.88 15.97
N GLU A 362 -37.44 16.24 14.89
CA GLU A 362 -36.62 15.36 14.05
C GLU A 362 -35.55 16.17 13.31
N GLN A 363 -35.92 17.32 12.75
CA GLN A 363 -34.99 18.19 12.04
C GLN A 363 -33.90 18.74 12.98
N GLU A 364 -34.25 19.03 14.23
CA GLU A 364 -33.28 19.47 15.24
C GLU A 364 -32.33 18.34 15.66
N ARG A 365 -32.86 17.12 15.80
CA ARG A 365 -32.03 15.94 16.07
C ARG A 365 -31.02 15.70 14.95
N MET A 366 -31.45 15.79 13.70
CA MET A 366 -30.57 15.69 12.54
C MET A 366 -29.54 16.83 12.50
N ARG A 367 -29.92 18.06 12.85
CA ARG A 367 -28.97 19.19 12.93
C ARG A 367 -27.87 18.94 13.97
N ASN A 368 -28.24 18.38 15.12
CA ASN A 368 -27.27 18.04 16.16
C ASN A 368 -26.33 16.91 15.70
N GLU A 369 -26.87 15.85 15.10
CA GLU A 369 -26.06 14.75 14.56
C GLU A 369 -25.11 15.22 13.45
N ILE A 370 -25.54 16.14 12.59
CA ILE A 370 -24.67 16.77 11.58
C ILE A 370 -23.57 17.60 12.26
N SER A 371 -23.86 18.34 13.33
CA SER A 371 -22.83 19.07 14.10
C SER A 371 -21.81 18.11 14.71
N ASP A 372 -22.27 17.06 15.39
CA ASP A 372 -21.39 16.08 16.05
C ASP A 372 -20.49 15.38 15.02
N LEU A 373 -21.04 14.95 13.89
CA LEU A 373 -20.27 14.35 12.79
C LEU A 373 -19.27 15.33 12.16
N THR A 374 -19.64 16.61 12.07
CA THR A 374 -18.74 17.65 11.53
C THR A 374 -17.56 17.90 12.49
N GLU A 375 -17.80 17.91 13.79
CA GLU A 375 -16.75 18.06 14.80
C GLU A 375 -15.83 16.82 14.83
N GLU A 376 -16.39 15.61 14.75
CA GLU A 376 -15.61 14.37 14.68
C GLU A 376 -14.73 14.32 13.42
N LEU A 377 -15.28 14.74 12.28
CA LEU A 377 -14.52 14.85 11.03
C LEU A 377 -13.35 15.80 11.18
N HIS A 378 -13.58 16.99 11.74
CA HIS A 378 -12.51 17.97 11.97
C HIS A 378 -11.42 17.41 12.90
N GLN A 379 -11.80 16.70 13.95
CA GLN A 379 -10.84 16.06 14.87
C GLN A 379 -10.02 14.96 14.18
N LYS A 380 -10.63 14.20 13.27
CA LYS A 380 -9.92 13.22 12.42
C LYS A 380 -8.94 13.90 11.48
N GLU A 381 -9.31 15.03 10.85
CA GLU A 381 -8.41 15.80 10.00
C GLU A 381 -7.17 16.31 10.75
N ILE A 382 -7.36 16.85 11.97
CA ILE A 382 -6.25 17.27 12.84
C ILE A 382 -5.33 16.09 13.17
N THR A 383 -5.92 14.93 13.48
CA THR A 383 -5.17 13.71 13.80
C THR A 383 -4.36 13.22 12.60
N ILE A 384 -4.96 13.19 11.41
CA ILE A 384 -4.29 12.83 10.15
C ILE A 384 -3.14 13.79 9.87
N ALA A 385 -3.34 15.11 10.00
CA ALA A 385 -2.30 16.10 9.78
C ALA A 385 -1.12 15.89 10.75
N THR A 386 -1.40 15.57 12.01
CA THR A 386 -0.38 15.31 13.03
C THR A 386 0.41 14.04 12.74
N VAL A 387 -0.27 12.94 12.41
CA VAL A 387 0.37 11.67 12.03
C VAL A 387 1.21 11.83 10.77
N THR A 388 0.70 12.54 9.76
CA THR A 388 1.42 12.81 8.51
C THR A 388 2.70 13.61 8.77
N LYS A 389 2.64 14.64 9.62
CA LYS A 389 3.83 15.40 10.02
C LYS A 389 4.86 14.52 10.74
N LYS A 390 4.41 13.63 11.63
CA LYS A 390 5.29 12.70 12.34
C LYS A 390 5.92 11.67 11.39
N ALA A 391 5.15 11.15 10.42
CA ALA A 391 5.65 10.23 9.40
C ALA A 391 6.75 10.89 8.55
N ALA A 392 6.54 12.12 8.09
CA ALA A 392 7.54 12.87 7.31
C ALA A 392 8.84 13.12 8.10
N LEU A 393 8.75 13.37 9.42
CA LEU A 393 9.92 13.49 10.29
C LEU A 393 10.70 12.17 10.39
N LEU A 394 9.99 11.04 10.58
CA LEU A 394 10.61 9.73 10.65
C LEU A 394 11.24 9.31 9.33
N GLU A 395 10.60 9.58 8.19
CA GLU A 395 11.20 9.34 6.86
C GLU A 395 12.52 10.11 6.69
N LYS A 396 12.54 11.38 7.09
CA LYS A 396 13.76 12.20 7.03
C LYS A 396 14.87 11.63 7.92
N GLN A 397 14.53 11.17 9.13
CA GLN A 397 15.47 10.54 10.03
C GLN A 397 16.04 9.25 9.43
N LEU A 398 15.19 8.38 8.91
CA LEU A 398 15.59 7.09 8.32
C LEU A 398 16.48 7.31 7.09
N LYS A 399 16.19 8.33 6.28
CA LYS A 399 17.04 8.70 5.13
C LYS A 399 18.45 9.12 5.55
N MET A 400 18.58 9.90 6.63
CA MET A 400 19.89 10.29 7.17
C MET A 400 20.65 9.08 7.73
N GLU A 401 19.97 8.18 8.45
CA GLU A 401 20.58 6.95 8.96
C GLU A 401 21.08 6.03 7.84
N LEU A 402 20.30 5.89 6.76
CA LEU A 402 20.71 5.16 5.56
C LEU A 402 21.96 5.77 4.93
N GLU A 403 22.00 7.09 4.76
CA GLU A 403 23.17 7.77 4.20
C GLU A 403 24.43 7.57 5.07
N ILE A 404 24.28 7.59 6.39
CA ILE A 404 25.38 7.30 7.33
C ILE A 404 25.85 5.85 7.17
N LYS A 405 24.92 4.89 7.12
CA LYS A 405 25.26 3.47 6.92
C LYS A 405 25.96 3.23 5.58
N GLU A 406 25.51 3.85 4.50
CA GLU A 406 26.16 3.78 3.19
C GLU A 406 27.60 4.32 3.24
N LYS A 407 27.82 5.47 3.90
CA LYS A 407 29.17 6.03 4.11
C LYS A 407 30.05 5.09 4.93
N MET A 408 29.52 4.44 5.96
CA MET A 408 30.27 3.46 6.75
C MET A 408 30.62 2.21 5.94
N LEU A 409 29.68 1.71 5.14
CA LEU A 409 29.86 0.53 4.31
C LEU A 409 30.90 0.79 3.20
N ALA A 410 30.92 2.00 2.62
CA ALA A 410 31.96 2.42 1.69
C ALA A 410 33.36 2.45 2.34
N LYS A 411 33.47 2.99 3.56
CA LYS A 411 34.74 2.98 4.33
C LYS A 411 35.20 1.54 4.61
N GLN A 412 34.29 0.66 5.00
CA GLN A 412 34.60 -0.75 5.26
C GLN A 412 35.13 -1.45 4.00
N LYS A 413 34.47 -1.27 2.85
CA LYS A 413 34.95 -1.83 1.57
C LYS A 413 36.37 -1.37 1.22
N VAL A 414 36.69 -0.09 1.44
CA VAL A 414 38.06 0.42 1.22
C VAL A 414 39.06 -0.24 2.17
N SER A 415 38.71 -0.43 3.44
CA SER A 415 39.54 -1.12 4.42
C SER A 415 39.80 -2.58 4.01
N ASP A 416 38.74 -3.30 3.59
CA ASP A 416 38.84 -4.69 3.14
C ASP A 416 39.73 -4.83 1.91
N MET A 417 39.64 -3.90 0.95
CA MET A 417 40.50 -3.87 -0.23
C MET A 417 41.97 -3.65 0.16
N LYS A 418 42.25 -2.70 1.06
CA LYS A 418 43.62 -2.46 1.57
C LYS A 418 44.17 -3.71 2.26
N TYR A 419 43.37 -4.35 3.10
CA TYR A 419 43.75 -5.57 3.79
C TYR A 419 44.06 -6.72 2.81
N LYS A 420 43.24 -6.90 1.78
CA LYS A 420 43.49 -7.90 0.72
C LYS A 420 44.80 -7.61 -0.03
N ALA A 421 45.09 -6.35 -0.35
CA ALA A 421 46.33 -5.96 -1.02
C ALA A 421 47.57 -6.28 -0.18
N VAL A 422 47.56 -5.92 1.11
CA VAL A 422 48.65 -6.23 2.05
C VAL A 422 48.82 -7.74 2.22
N ARG A 423 47.72 -8.51 2.19
CA ARG A 423 47.76 -9.99 2.23
C ARG A 423 48.43 -10.57 0.98
N THR A 424 48.09 -10.07 -0.21
CA THR A 424 48.70 -10.54 -1.46
C THR A 424 50.18 -10.21 -1.51
N GLU A 425 50.57 -9.02 -1.08
CA GLU A 425 51.96 -8.60 -0.98
C GLU A 425 52.75 -9.48 0.02
N ASN A 426 52.20 -9.75 1.21
CA ASN A 426 52.80 -10.68 2.16
C ASN A 426 52.96 -12.09 1.58
N THR A 427 51.97 -12.58 0.85
CA THR A 427 52.06 -13.89 0.18
C THR A 427 53.18 -13.91 -0.86
N HIS A 428 53.30 -12.84 -1.65
CA HIS A 428 54.35 -12.69 -2.66
C HIS A 428 55.74 -12.63 -2.03
N LEU A 429 55.94 -11.77 -1.02
CA LEU A 429 57.19 -11.67 -0.28
C LEU A 429 57.57 -13.02 0.36
N LYS A 430 56.59 -13.74 0.92
CA LYS A 430 56.81 -15.08 1.47
C LYS A 430 57.24 -16.10 0.40
N GLY A 431 56.69 -16.00 -0.81
CA GLY A 431 57.13 -16.81 -1.96
C GLY A 431 58.57 -16.50 -2.38
N MET A 432 58.92 -15.22 -2.51
CA MET A 432 60.28 -14.79 -2.85
C MET A 432 61.33 -15.20 -1.80
N MET A 433 60.96 -15.23 -0.52
CA MET A 433 61.84 -15.76 0.52
C MET A 433 61.98 -17.29 0.49
N GLY A 434 60.99 -18.00 -0.05
CA GLY A 434 61.02 -19.47 -0.20
C GLY A 434 61.88 -19.94 -1.38
N ASP A 435 62.06 -19.12 -2.40
CA ASP A 435 62.93 -19.39 -3.56
C ASP A 435 64.43 -19.15 -3.27
N LEU A 436 64.75 -18.57 -2.11
CA LEU A 436 66.11 -18.52 -1.59
C LEU A 436 66.42 -19.85 -0.89
N ASP A 437 66.78 -20.86 -1.68
CA ASP A 437 67.34 -22.13 -1.21
C ASP A 437 68.58 -21.87 -0.32
N PRO A 438 68.54 -22.16 1.00
CA PRO A 438 69.71 -22.04 1.86
C PRO A 438 70.81 -23.07 1.52
N GLY A 439 70.53 -24.05 0.65
CA GLY A 439 71.35 -25.23 0.43
C GLY A 439 72.52 -25.12 -0.56
N ARG A 440 72.74 -23.98 -1.22
CA ARG A 440 73.77 -23.87 -2.28
C ARG A 440 75.07 -23.12 -1.92
N TYR A 441 75.26 -22.73 -0.66
CA TYR A 441 76.48 -22.05 -0.20
C TYR A 441 77.33 -22.87 0.80
N MET A 442 77.30 -24.21 0.74
CA MET A 442 78.21 -25.07 1.51
C MET A 442 78.90 -26.15 0.66
N VAL A 443 79.53 -25.77 -0.46
CA VAL A 443 80.51 -26.63 -1.14
C VAL A 443 81.69 -25.79 -1.63
N ILE A 444 82.51 -25.29 -0.71
CA ILE A 444 83.95 -25.05 -0.95
C ILE A 444 84.68 -25.29 0.39
N CYS A 445 85.20 -26.51 0.56
CA CYS A 445 86.40 -26.82 1.33
C CYS A 445 87.13 -27.92 0.55
#